data_AF-A0A0L9V003-F1
#
_entry.id   AF-A0A0L9V003-F1
#
_cell.length_a   1.000
_cell.length_b   1.000
_cell.length_c   1.000
_cell.angle_alpha   90.00
_cell.angle_beta   90.00
_cell.angle_gamma   90.00
#
_symmetry.space_group_name_H-M   'P 1'
#
loop_
_entity.id
_entity.type
_entity.pdbx_description
1 polymer ?
#
loop_
_entity_poly.entity_id
_entity_poly.type
_entity_poly.pdbx_seq_one_letter_code
_entity_poly.pdbx_strand_id
1 'polypeptide(L)'
;MIKLTSVPGWSGRIWARTGCTFDATGIGKCETGDCGGRLECDGNGAAPPTSLFEITLGKGNEQDFYDVSMVDGYNLPLLVQPRGVYGSGVCNATGCVTDINRGCPKELQVVGGDGYQGGVVGCKSACEAFGSDEYCCSGEFANPSTCQPSYYSTLFKQACPKAYSYAFDDATSTFICKAFEYDIVFCPNSNRARKPNAPVPPLPPSIGWPDSLCLQQSLRH
;
A
#
# COMPACT_ATOMS: atom_id res chain seq x y z
N MET A 1 1.98 -11.26 16.03
CA MET A 1 1.23 -9.99 15.85
C MET A 1 1.99 -8.93 16.60
N ILE A 2 2.47 -7.90 15.89
CA ILE A 2 3.18 -6.77 16.48
C ILE A 2 2.14 -5.70 16.81
N LYS A 3 2.28 -5.03 17.96
CA LYS A 3 1.43 -3.90 18.34
C LYS A 3 2.30 -2.65 18.46
N LEU A 4 1.89 -1.59 17.79
CA LEU A 4 2.52 -0.27 17.89
C LEU A 4 1.50 0.68 18.51
N THR A 5 1.95 1.48 19.47
CA THR A 5 1.11 2.50 20.12
C THR A 5 1.47 3.86 19.55
N SER A 6 0.44 4.63 19.17
CA SER A 6 0.59 6.01 18.73
C SER A 6 -0.06 6.97 19.73
N VAL A 7 0.10 8.27 19.51
CA VAL A 7 -0.49 9.33 20.32
C VAL A 7 -1.57 10.08 19.54
N PRO A 8 -2.60 10.64 20.21
CA PRO A 8 -3.59 11.48 19.53
C PRO A 8 -2.93 12.64 18.79
N GLY A 9 -3.37 12.92 17.56
CA GLY A 9 -2.76 13.94 16.71
C GLY A 9 -1.55 13.46 15.90
N TRP A 10 -1.10 12.21 16.04
CA TRP A 10 -0.02 11.69 15.22
C TRP A 10 -0.44 11.55 13.76
N SER A 11 0.45 11.95 12.86
CA SER A 11 0.31 11.77 11.42
C SER A 11 1.55 11.08 10.90
N GLY A 12 1.38 10.08 10.05
CA GLY A 12 2.49 9.32 9.50
C GLY A 12 2.07 8.21 8.56
N ARG A 13 3.06 7.40 8.20
CA ARG A 13 2.94 6.33 7.22
C ARG A 13 3.51 5.03 7.76
N ILE A 14 2.92 3.92 7.34
CA ILE A 14 3.35 2.56 7.68
C ILE A 14 3.45 1.75 6.39
N TRP A 15 4.53 0.99 6.24
CA TRP A 15 4.78 0.14 5.08
C TRP A 15 5.53 -1.13 5.46
N ALA A 16 5.64 -2.07 4.51
CA ALA A 16 6.43 -3.27 4.64
C ALA A 16 7.56 -3.30 3.62
N ARG A 17 8.65 -3.97 4.00
CA ARG A 17 9.87 -4.15 3.20
C ARG A 17 10.03 -5.61 2.81
N THR A 18 10.56 -5.88 1.62
CA THR A 18 10.78 -7.25 1.12
C THR A 18 12.23 -7.47 0.70
N GLY A 19 12.67 -8.73 0.69
CA GLY A 19 14.03 -9.09 0.25
C GLY A 19 15.13 -8.50 1.14
N CYS A 20 14.87 -8.31 2.43
CA CYS A 20 15.80 -7.63 3.34
C CYS A 20 16.91 -8.54 3.86
N THR A 21 18.12 -8.02 3.88
CA THR A 21 19.27 -8.60 4.60
C THR A 21 19.90 -7.53 5.46
N PHE A 22 20.07 -7.80 6.75
CA PHE A 22 20.73 -6.92 7.71
C PHE A 22 21.82 -7.68 8.46
N ASP A 23 22.89 -6.99 8.81
CA ASP A 23 23.90 -7.48 9.73
C ASP A 23 23.47 -7.33 11.20
N ALA A 24 24.32 -7.78 12.13
CA ALA A 24 24.04 -7.71 13.57
C ALA A 24 23.95 -6.28 14.12
N THR A 25 24.41 -5.27 13.37
CA THR A 25 24.31 -3.85 13.73
C THR A 25 23.07 -3.18 13.13
N GLY A 26 22.26 -3.93 12.38
CA GLY A 26 21.06 -3.41 11.72
C GLY A 26 21.35 -2.65 10.43
N ILE A 27 22.54 -2.79 9.85
CA ILE A 27 22.90 -2.20 8.55
C ILE A 27 22.67 -3.24 7.46
N GLY A 28 22.10 -2.84 6.33
CA GLY A 28 21.67 -3.78 5.31
C GLY A 28 21.00 -3.15 4.11
N LYS A 29 20.12 -3.90 3.46
CA LYS A 29 19.32 -3.45 2.31
C LYS A 29 18.09 -4.32 2.11
N CYS A 30 17.00 -3.73 1.64
CA CYS A 30 15.81 -4.41 1.12
C CYS A 30 15.66 -4.23 -0.41
N GLU A 31 14.99 -5.16 -1.06
CA GLU A 31 14.65 -5.06 -2.49
C GLU A 31 13.54 -4.03 -2.74
N THR A 32 12.55 -3.94 -1.84
CA THR A 32 11.49 -2.92 -1.88
C THR A 32 11.27 -2.30 -0.50
N GLY A 33 10.83 -1.04 -0.48
CA GLY A 33 10.53 -0.29 0.74
C GLY A 33 11.73 0.01 1.64
N ASP A 34 12.95 -0.13 1.13
CA ASP A 34 14.16 0.19 1.89
C ASP A 34 14.13 1.64 2.40
N CYS A 35 14.70 1.89 3.58
CA CYS A 35 14.66 3.20 4.22
C CYS A 35 16.07 3.71 4.56
N GLY A 36 17.01 3.52 3.63
CA GLY A 36 18.40 3.98 3.76
C GLY A 36 19.34 2.91 4.29
N GLY A 37 19.05 1.63 4.05
CA GLY A 37 19.89 0.50 4.40
C GLY A 37 19.98 0.23 5.90
N ARG A 38 18.92 0.55 6.66
CA ARG A 38 18.86 0.40 8.11
C ARG A 38 17.65 -0.40 8.54
N LEU A 39 17.78 -1.20 9.58
CA LEU A 39 16.66 -1.95 10.16
C LEU A 39 15.64 -0.97 10.76
N GLU A 40 16.11 -0.03 11.57
CA GLU A 40 15.30 1.09 12.11
C GLU A 40 15.40 2.29 11.16
N CYS A 41 14.25 2.74 10.64
CA CYS A 41 14.25 3.74 9.56
C CYS A 41 14.64 5.15 10.01
N ASP A 42 14.65 5.45 11.32
CA ASP A 42 15.18 6.71 11.86
C ASP A 42 14.60 7.97 11.17
N GLY A 43 13.29 7.96 10.95
CA GLY A 43 12.56 9.04 10.27
C GLY A 43 12.66 9.06 8.74
N ASN A 44 13.46 8.17 8.13
CA ASN A 44 13.51 8.04 6.67
C ASN A 44 12.24 7.37 6.13
N GLY A 45 11.78 7.86 4.98
CA GLY A 45 10.66 7.25 4.24
C GLY A 45 11.07 5.99 3.49
N ALA A 46 10.07 5.29 2.96
CA ALA A 46 10.26 4.16 2.06
C ALA A 46 10.82 4.63 0.70
N ALA A 47 11.78 3.89 0.15
CA ALA A 47 12.14 4.00 -1.25
C ALA A 47 11.03 3.38 -2.12
N PRO A 48 10.43 4.12 -3.08
CA PRO A 48 9.45 3.58 -4.01
C PRO A 48 10.04 2.47 -4.93
N PRO A 49 9.22 1.51 -5.41
CA PRO A 49 7.79 1.41 -5.22
C PRO A 49 7.39 0.78 -3.87
N THR A 50 6.41 1.36 -3.19
CA THR A 50 5.93 0.84 -1.91
C THR A 50 4.44 1.12 -1.68
N SER A 51 3.68 0.09 -1.32
CA SER A 51 2.30 0.24 -0.83
C SER A 51 2.31 0.89 0.56
N LEU A 52 1.63 2.03 0.73
CA LEU A 52 1.63 2.79 1.97
C LEU A 52 0.28 2.71 2.68
N PHE A 53 0.29 2.62 4.02
CA PHE A 53 -0.84 3.03 4.85
C PHE A 53 -0.54 4.41 5.41
N GLU A 54 -1.39 5.38 5.12
CA GLU A 54 -1.27 6.75 5.61
C GLU A 54 -2.39 7.02 6.62
N ILE A 55 -2.06 7.69 7.72
CA ILE A 55 -3.05 8.02 8.75
C ILE A 55 -2.69 9.32 9.46
N THR A 56 -3.73 10.11 9.75
CA THR A 56 -3.71 11.23 10.68
C THR A 56 -4.76 11.00 11.76
N LEU A 57 -4.32 10.77 12.99
CA LEU A 57 -5.18 10.54 14.15
C LEU A 57 -5.74 11.86 14.67
N GLY A 58 -7.06 11.95 14.85
CA GLY A 58 -7.70 13.12 15.45
C GLY A 58 -7.40 13.26 16.94
N LYS A 59 -7.44 14.49 17.47
CA LYS A 59 -7.30 14.75 18.92
C LYS A 59 -8.67 14.67 19.62
N GLY A 60 -8.72 14.01 20.77
CA GLY A 60 -9.97 13.84 21.52
C GLY A 60 -11.04 13.14 20.68
N ASN A 61 -12.15 13.84 20.40
CA ASN A 61 -13.28 13.33 19.62
C ASN A 61 -13.19 13.66 18.11
N GLU A 62 -12.11 14.29 17.65
CA GLU A 62 -11.88 14.53 16.23
C GLU A 62 -11.71 13.21 15.48
N GLN A 63 -12.18 13.20 14.23
CA GLN A 63 -12.07 12.06 13.31
C GLN A 63 -10.61 11.81 12.92
N ASP A 64 -10.31 10.56 12.60
CA ASP A 64 -9.06 10.18 11.95
C ASP A 64 -9.28 10.20 10.42
N PHE A 65 -8.21 10.51 9.70
CA PHE A 65 -8.14 10.43 8.24
C PHE A 65 -7.15 9.34 7.89
N TYR A 66 -7.54 8.39 7.05
CA TYR A 66 -6.69 7.27 6.72
C TYR A 66 -6.98 6.70 5.34
N ASP A 67 -5.96 6.09 4.76
CA ASP A 67 -6.02 5.51 3.43
C ASP A 67 -4.86 4.53 3.19
N VAL A 68 -5.03 3.67 2.19
CA VAL A 68 -3.92 2.97 1.57
C VAL A 68 -3.61 3.64 0.25
N SER A 69 -2.33 3.89 -0.01
CA SER A 69 -1.85 4.65 -1.15
C SER A 69 -0.86 3.87 -2.00
N MET A 70 -1.08 3.95 -3.31
CA MET A 70 -0.19 3.45 -4.36
C MET A 70 0.40 4.60 -5.20
N VAL A 71 0.34 5.84 -4.68
CA VAL A 71 0.97 7.02 -5.31
C VAL A 71 2.46 6.78 -5.49
N ASP A 72 3.10 6.18 -4.49
CA ASP A 72 4.50 5.77 -4.50
C ASP A 72 4.66 4.34 -5.07
N GLY A 73 3.69 3.84 -5.84
CA GLY A 73 3.72 2.50 -6.42
C GLY A 73 3.27 1.40 -5.46
N TYR A 74 3.56 0.15 -5.82
CA TYR A 74 3.11 -1.05 -5.14
C TYR A 74 4.27 -2.03 -4.96
N ASN A 75 4.35 -2.70 -3.81
CA ASN A 75 5.27 -3.83 -3.62
C ASN A 75 4.54 -5.09 -3.14
N LEU A 76 3.60 -4.97 -2.20
CA LEU A 76 2.80 -6.09 -1.71
C LEU A 76 1.36 -5.70 -1.37
N PRO A 77 0.43 -6.70 -1.28
CA PRO A 77 -0.94 -6.45 -0.87
C PRO A 77 -1.01 -5.92 0.58
N LEU A 78 -1.89 -4.96 0.81
CA LEU A 78 -2.08 -4.29 2.10
C LEU A 78 -3.56 -4.04 2.35
N LEU A 79 -4.08 -4.50 3.48
CA LEU A 79 -5.44 -4.22 3.95
C LEU A 79 -5.37 -3.56 5.31
N VAL A 80 -6.16 -2.51 5.50
CA VAL A 80 -6.31 -1.84 6.79
C VAL A 80 -7.77 -1.85 7.21
N GLN A 81 -8.02 -2.36 8.41
CA GLN A 81 -9.34 -2.47 9.01
C GLN A 81 -9.36 -1.74 10.35
N PRO A 82 -10.11 -0.62 10.47
CA PRO A 82 -10.33 0.02 11.76
C PRO A 82 -11.14 -0.88 12.70
N ARG A 83 -10.85 -0.79 14.00
CA ARG A 83 -11.40 -1.60 15.09
C ARG A 83 -11.79 -0.72 16.29
N GLY A 84 -12.83 -1.14 17.01
CA GLY A 84 -13.37 -0.36 18.12
C GLY A 84 -13.82 1.02 17.63
N VAL A 85 -14.84 1.04 16.77
CA VAL A 85 -15.35 2.30 16.21
C VAL A 85 -15.97 3.14 17.32
N TYR A 86 -15.62 4.42 17.37
CA TYR A 86 -16.21 5.38 18.30
C TYR A 86 -17.57 5.85 17.78
N GLY A 87 -18.61 5.77 18.62
CA GLY A 87 -19.99 6.11 18.24
C GLY A 87 -20.76 4.96 17.60
N SER A 88 -21.86 5.27 16.90
CA SER A 88 -22.78 4.30 16.30
C SER A 88 -22.52 4.01 14.81
N GLY A 89 -21.40 4.48 14.26
CA GLY A 89 -21.05 4.35 12.84
C GLY A 89 -20.26 3.08 12.50
N VAL A 90 -19.97 2.91 11.21
CA VAL A 90 -19.06 1.88 10.69
C VAL A 90 -17.89 2.55 9.99
N CYS A 91 -16.67 2.19 10.38
CA CYS A 91 -15.47 2.59 9.64
C CYS A 91 -15.19 1.61 8.50
N ASN A 92 -15.00 2.12 7.29
CA ASN A 92 -14.69 1.29 6.13
C ASN A 92 -13.24 0.80 6.17
N ALA A 93 -13.01 -0.43 5.70
CA ALA A 93 -11.66 -0.88 5.38
C ALA A 93 -11.16 -0.23 4.09
N THR A 94 -9.86 0.07 4.06
CA THR A 94 -9.11 0.54 2.90
C THR A 94 -8.01 -0.47 2.56
N GLY A 95 -7.55 -0.50 1.31
CA GLY A 95 -6.46 -1.39 0.92
C GLY A 95 -6.53 -1.92 -0.50
N CYS A 96 -5.53 -2.74 -0.81
CA CYS A 96 -5.45 -3.55 -2.00
C CYS A 96 -5.07 -4.99 -1.66
N VAL A 97 -5.98 -5.92 -1.92
CA VAL A 97 -5.74 -7.37 -1.75
C VAL A 97 -5.29 -8.05 -3.04
N THR A 98 -5.32 -7.31 -4.15
CA THR A 98 -4.90 -7.78 -5.48
C THR A 98 -3.38 -7.73 -5.58
N ASP A 99 -2.80 -8.75 -6.22
CA ASP A 99 -1.37 -8.81 -6.58
C ASP A 99 -1.13 -8.03 -7.88
N ILE A 100 -0.81 -6.73 -7.75
CA ILE A 100 -0.56 -5.84 -8.91
C ILE A 100 0.69 -6.28 -9.68
N ASN A 101 1.68 -6.90 -9.01
CA ASN A 101 2.93 -7.31 -9.64
C ASN A 101 2.72 -8.26 -10.83
N ARG A 102 1.67 -9.11 -10.79
CA ARG A 102 1.32 -10.02 -11.90
C ARG A 102 0.86 -9.31 -13.17
N GLY A 103 0.25 -8.14 -13.03
CA GLY A 103 -0.30 -7.34 -14.12
C GLY A 103 0.49 -6.08 -14.39
N CYS A 104 1.63 -5.90 -13.73
CA CYS A 104 2.41 -4.67 -13.82
C CYS A 104 2.93 -4.46 -15.25
N PRO A 105 2.64 -3.32 -15.90
CA PRO A 105 3.21 -2.98 -17.22
C PRO A 105 4.74 -3.02 -17.18
N LYS A 106 5.38 -3.48 -18.27
CA LYS A 106 6.83 -3.75 -18.30
C LYS A 106 7.66 -2.54 -17.92
N GLU A 107 7.24 -1.36 -18.38
CA GLU A 107 7.84 -0.06 -18.12
C GLU A 107 7.75 0.38 -16.64
N LEU A 108 6.90 -0.25 -15.83
CA LEU A 108 6.73 0.01 -14.41
C LEU A 108 7.35 -1.08 -13.50
N GLN A 109 7.81 -2.20 -14.06
CA GLN A 109 8.26 -3.35 -13.27
C GLN A 109 9.58 -3.08 -12.52
N VAL A 110 9.62 -3.51 -11.26
CA VAL A 110 10.85 -3.77 -10.52
C VAL A 110 11.04 -5.28 -10.45
N VAL A 111 12.14 -5.77 -11.01
CA VAL A 111 12.46 -7.21 -11.06
C VAL A 111 13.45 -7.53 -9.93
N GLY A 112 13.11 -8.52 -9.09
CA GLY A 112 13.97 -8.96 -7.99
C GLY A 112 15.09 -9.90 -8.47
N GLY A 113 16.08 -10.17 -7.61
CA GLY A 113 17.18 -11.08 -7.92
C GLY A 113 18.08 -10.68 -9.10
N ASP A 114 19.06 -11.54 -9.39
CA ASP A 114 20.08 -11.41 -10.42
C ASP A 114 19.62 -11.90 -11.80
N GLY A 115 18.43 -11.49 -12.24
CA GLY A 115 17.95 -11.72 -13.61
C GLY A 115 17.63 -13.18 -13.97
N TYR A 116 16.70 -13.35 -14.91
CA TYR A 116 16.14 -14.60 -15.46
C TYR A 116 15.48 -15.61 -14.49
N GLN A 117 15.71 -15.54 -13.17
CA GLN A 117 14.96 -16.31 -12.15
C GLN A 117 14.10 -15.45 -11.21
N GLY A 118 14.23 -14.12 -11.29
CA GLY A 118 13.49 -13.18 -10.46
C GLY A 118 12.15 -12.75 -11.07
N GLY A 119 11.10 -12.76 -10.26
CA GLY A 119 9.80 -12.21 -10.62
C GLY A 119 9.72 -10.69 -10.44
N VAL A 120 8.60 -10.11 -10.85
CA VAL A 120 8.27 -8.71 -10.51
C VAL A 120 8.02 -8.63 -9.00
N VAL A 121 8.87 -7.87 -8.30
CA VAL A 121 8.80 -7.67 -6.84
C VAL A 121 8.15 -6.35 -6.44
N GLY A 122 7.97 -5.44 -7.41
CA GLY A 122 7.25 -4.20 -7.24
C GLY A 122 6.80 -3.61 -8.57
N CYS A 123 5.85 -2.69 -8.50
CA CYS A 123 5.30 -1.96 -9.62
C CYS A 123 5.34 -0.46 -9.32
N LYS A 124 6.16 0.27 -10.06
CA LYS A 124 6.25 1.74 -9.96
C LYS A 124 4.92 2.38 -10.31
N SER A 125 4.61 3.50 -9.67
CA SER A 125 3.62 4.41 -10.23
C SER A 125 4.20 5.12 -11.46
N ALA A 126 3.35 5.81 -12.22
CA ALA A 126 3.82 6.59 -13.36
C ALA A 126 4.74 7.76 -12.94
N CYS A 127 4.47 8.39 -11.79
CA CYS A 127 5.36 9.43 -11.27
C CYS A 127 6.76 8.88 -11.02
N GLU A 128 6.85 7.74 -10.33
CA GLU A 128 8.14 7.09 -10.02
C GLU A 128 8.86 6.56 -11.26
N ALA A 129 8.14 6.20 -12.32
CA ALA A 129 8.73 5.70 -13.55
C ALA A 129 9.20 6.81 -14.50
N PHE A 130 8.45 7.91 -14.59
CA PHE A 130 8.64 8.91 -15.66
C PHE A 130 8.97 10.31 -15.15
N GLY A 131 8.61 10.65 -13.92
CA GLY A 131 8.94 11.94 -13.28
C GLY A 131 8.33 13.18 -13.93
N SER A 132 7.35 13.02 -14.84
CA SER A 132 6.70 14.16 -15.50
C SER A 132 5.66 14.80 -14.59
N ASP A 133 5.49 16.12 -14.73
CA ASP A 133 4.55 16.89 -13.92
C ASP A 133 3.11 16.37 -14.00
N GLU A 134 2.65 15.91 -15.16
CA GLU A 134 1.33 15.26 -15.31
C GLU A 134 1.13 14.03 -14.40
N TYR A 135 2.17 13.22 -14.20
CA TYR A 135 2.05 11.98 -13.41
C TYR A 135 2.31 12.22 -11.93
N CYS A 136 3.16 13.21 -11.62
CA CYS A 136 3.49 13.58 -10.26
C CYS A 136 2.55 14.65 -9.68
N CYS A 137 1.61 15.17 -10.48
CA CYS A 137 0.74 16.28 -10.13
C CYS A 137 1.53 17.48 -9.57
N SER A 138 2.57 17.89 -10.27
CA SER A 138 3.43 19.02 -9.91
C SER A 138 3.32 20.16 -10.94
N GLY A 139 3.94 21.31 -10.66
CA GLY A 139 3.92 22.46 -11.57
C GLY A 139 2.49 22.91 -11.92
N GLU A 140 2.18 22.99 -13.22
CA GLU A 140 0.84 23.35 -13.72
C GLU A 140 -0.22 22.28 -13.40
N PHE A 141 0.20 21.06 -13.05
CA PHE A 141 -0.64 19.94 -12.64
C PHE A 141 -0.84 19.86 -11.12
N ALA A 142 -0.37 20.85 -10.33
CA ALA A 142 -0.47 20.82 -8.87
C ALA A 142 -1.88 21.09 -8.31
N ASN A 143 -2.94 20.76 -9.05
CA ASN A 143 -4.31 20.83 -8.57
C ASN A 143 -5.22 19.75 -9.21
N PRO A 144 -6.33 19.36 -8.56
CA PRO A 144 -7.22 18.30 -9.06
C PRO A 144 -7.90 18.59 -10.40
N SER A 145 -8.00 19.86 -10.80
CA SER A 145 -8.63 20.23 -12.08
C SER A 145 -7.68 20.05 -13.27
N THR A 146 -6.37 20.13 -13.04
CA THR A 146 -5.36 19.96 -14.09
C THR A 146 -4.69 18.59 -14.07
N CYS A 147 -4.47 17.96 -12.91
CA CYS A 147 -3.95 16.59 -12.85
C CYS A 147 -5.09 15.56 -12.86
N GLN A 148 -5.31 14.98 -14.03
CA GLN A 148 -6.36 13.99 -14.27
C GLN A 148 -5.81 12.55 -14.16
N PRO A 149 -6.68 11.55 -13.89
CA PRO A 149 -6.27 10.15 -13.93
C PRO A 149 -5.61 9.77 -15.26
N SER A 150 -4.47 9.10 -15.18
CA SER A 150 -3.75 8.59 -16.34
C SER A 150 -4.16 7.16 -16.67
N TYR A 151 -3.67 6.64 -17.81
CA TYR A 151 -3.76 5.22 -18.12
C TYR A 151 -3.19 4.36 -16.97
N TYR A 152 -2.02 4.73 -16.45
CA TYR A 152 -1.35 3.98 -15.40
C TYR A 152 -2.10 4.04 -14.06
N SER A 153 -2.50 5.23 -13.58
CA SER A 153 -3.24 5.31 -12.32
C SER A 153 -4.58 4.57 -12.41
N THR A 154 -5.22 4.57 -13.57
CA THR A 154 -6.44 3.78 -13.81
C THR A 154 -6.22 2.28 -13.63
N LEU A 155 -5.06 1.73 -14.02
CA LEU A 155 -4.73 0.32 -13.79
C LEU A 155 -4.66 -0.02 -12.29
N PHE A 156 -3.97 0.82 -11.51
CA PHE A 156 -3.91 0.68 -10.05
C PHE A 156 -5.30 0.80 -9.42
N LYS A 157 -6.10 1.76 -9.88
CA LYS A 157 -7.46 1.97 -9.36
C LYS A 157 -8.39 0.81 -9.65
N GLN A 158 -8.32 0.23 -10.84
CA GLN A 158 -9.10 -0.96 -11.20
C GLN A 158 -8.74 -2.16 -10.34
N ALA A 159 -7.45 -2.36 -10.06
CA ALA A 159 -6.97 -3.43 -9.19
C ALA A 159 -7.35 -3.19 -7.71
N CYS A 160 -7.38 -1.93 -7.29
CA CYS A 160 -7.53 -1.51 -5.89
C CYS A 160 -8.51 -0.32 -5.75
N PRO A 161 -9.84 -0.52 -5.90
CA PRO A 161 -10.79 0.60 -5.92
C PRO A 161 -10.83 1.45 -4.64
N LYS A 162 -10.39 0.89 -3.51
CA LYS A 162 -10.38 1.54 -2.19
C LYS A 162 -9.02 2.08 -1.76
N ALA A 163 -8.07 2.19 -2.69
CA ALA A 163 -6.75 2.77 -2.46
C ALA A 163 -6.52 3.98 -3.37
N TYR A 164 -5.67 4.92 -2.96
CA TYR A 164 -5.21 5.99 -3.83
C TYR A 164 -4.38 5.41 -4.96
N SER A 165 -4.70 5.86 -6.18
CA SER A 165 -3.98 5.48 -7.39
C SER A 165 -3.10 6.59 -7.99
N TYR A 166 -3.34 7.83 -7.58
CA TYR A 166 -2.56 9.04 -7.90
C TYR A 166 -2.89 10.14 -6.89
N ALA A 167 -2.17 11.27 -6.92
CA ALA A 167 -2.16 12.26 -5.84
C ALA A 167 -3.53 12.90 -5.51
N PHE A 168 -4.46 13.01 -6.46
CA PHE A 168 -5.78 13.64 -6.24
C PHE A 168 -6.97 12.66 -6.32
N ASP A 169 -6.74 11.38 -5.98
CA ASP A 169 -7.78 10.33 -5.94
C ASP A 169 -8.63 10.36 -4.65
N ASP A 170 -8.95 11.55 -4.12
CA ASP A 170 -9.54 11.70 -2.78
C ASP A 170 -10.95 11.10 -2.68
N ALA A 171 -11.80 11.36 -3.69
CA ALA A 171 -13.23 11.10 -3.65
C ALA A 171 -13.61 9.64 -3.35
N THR A 172 -12.70 8.69 -3.59
CA THR A 172 -12.94 7.26 -3.39
C THR A 172 -11.90 6.57 -2.49
N SER A 173 -10.92 7.33 -1.98
CA SER A 173 -9.73 6.75 -1.34
C SER A 173 -9.43 7.33 0.03
N THR A 174 -9.91 8.55 0.36
CA THR A 174 -9.84 9.05 1.73
C THR A 174 -10.97 8.47 2.57
N PHE A 175 -10.63 7.90 3.72
CA PHE A 175 -11.62 7.46 4.69
C PHE A 175 -11.53 8.31 5.95
N ILE A 176 -12.69 8.74 6.42
CA ILE A 176 -12.83 9.58 7.62
C ILE A 176 -13.61 8.77 8.65
N CYS A 177 -12.97 8.42 9.75
CA CYS A 177 -13.62 7.70 10.85
C CYS A 177 -12.85 7.84 12.16
N LYS A 178 -13.49 7.57 13.29
CA LYS A 178 -12.81 7.45 14.58
C LYS A 178 -12.80 6.01 15.07
N ALA A 179 -11.61 5.45 15.26
CA ALA A 179 -11.41 4.10 15.76
C ALA A 179 -10.37 4.05 16.89
N PHE A 180 -10.47 3.05 17.76
CA PHE A 180 -9.49 2.83 18.82
C PHE A 180 -8.23 2.11 18.34
N GLU A 181 -8.37 1.26 17.33
CA GLU A 181 -7.28 0.44 16.79
C GLU A 181 -7.40 0.32 15.26
N TYR A 182 -6.28 0.04 14.60
CA TYR A 182 -6.21 -0.22 13.16
C TYR A 182 -5.44 -1.52 12.93
N ASP A 183 -6.12 -2.54 12.39
CA ASP A 183 -5.48 -3.78 11.96
C ASP A 183 -4.83 -3.55 10.60
N ILE A 184 -3.50 -3.57 10.54
CA ILE A 184 -2.71 -3.45 9.31
C ILE A 184 -2.25 -4.85 8.92
N VAL A 185 -2.76 -5.35 7.79
CA VAL A 185 -2.54 -6.71 7.33
C VAL A 185 -1.84 -6.68 5.98
N PHE A 186 -0.56 -7.04 5.99
CA PHE A 186 0.22 -7.33 4.79
C PHE A 186 -0.14 -8.74 4.28
N CYS A 187 -0.26 -8.91 2.96
CA CYS A 187 -0.65 -10.18 2.34
C CYS A 187 -1.92 -10.83 2.93
N PRO A 188 -3.08 -10.12 2.97
CA PRO A 188 -4.31 -10.68 3.49
C PRO A 188 -4.77 -11.87 2.63
N ASN A 189 -4.88 -13.05 3.25
CA ASN A 189 -5.34 -14.26 2.60
C ASN A 189 -6.78 -14.10 2.06
N SER A 190 -6.98 -14.32 0.76
CA SER A 190 -8.28 -14.28 0.07
C SER A 190 -9.31 -15.27 0.66
N ASN A 191 -8.87 -16.28 1.42
CA ASN A 191 -9.72 -17.32 2.01
C ASN A 191 -10.43 -16.91 3.31
N ARG A 192 -9.98 -15.84 4.02
CA ARG A 192 -10.69 -15.34 5.22
C ARG A 192 -11.74 -14.26 4.93
N ALA A 193 -11.76 -13.71 3.71
CA ALA A 193 -12.76 -12.73 3.28
C ALA A 193 -14.07 -13.35 2.75
N ARG A 194 -14.18 -14.69 2.68
CA ARG A 194 -15.40 -15.37 2.22
C ARG A 194 -16.30 -15.80 3.38
N LYS A 195 -17.40 -15.05 3.58
CA LYS A 195 -18.81 -15.52 3.68
C LYS A 195 -19.75 -14.39 4.18
N PRO A 196 -21.07 -14.44 3.91
CA PRO A 196 -21.76 -14.75 2.65
C PRO A 196 -22.84 -13.68 2.29
N ASN A 197 -23.29 -13.68 1.03
CA ASN A 197 -24.42 -12.90 0.46
C ASN A 197 -24.09 -11.53 -0.15
N ALA A 198 -23.36 -11.55 -1.26
CA ALA A 198 -23.63 -10.65 -2.38
C ALA A 198 -23.36 -11.40 -3.69
N PRO A 199 -24.27 -11.36 -4.68
CA PRO A 199 -23.98 -11.91 -5.99
C PRO A 199 -22.98 -10.98 -6.69
N VAL A 200 -21.73 -11.43 -6.81
CA VAL A 200 -20.70 -10.75 -7.62
C VAL A 200 -20.63 -11.49 -8.96
N PRO A 201 -20.67 -10.79 -10.11
CA PRO A 201 -20.53 -11.40 -11.43
C PRO A 201 -19.18 -12.12 -11.59
N PRO A 202 -19.09 -13.13 -12.47
CA PRO A 202 -17.94 -14.02 -12.51
C PRO A 202 -16.67 -13.28 -12.96
N LEU A 203 -15.69 -13.20 -12.06
CA LEU A 203 -14.30 -12.87 -12.40
C LEU A 203 -13.64 -14.08 -13.07
N PRO A 204 -12.70 -13.86 -14.00
CA PRO A 204 -11.97 -14.92 -14.71
C PRO A 204 -11.15 -15.80 -13.76
N PRO A 205 -10.78 -17.03 -14.20
CA PRO A 205 -10.33 -18.11 -13.31
C PRO A 205 -9.12 -17.73 -12.46
N SER A 206 -9.34 -17.73 -11.14
CA SER A 206 -8.32 -17.57 -10.10
C SER A 206 -7.41 -18.80 -10.06
N ILE A 207 -6.19 -18.66 -10.58
CA ILE A 207 -5.09 -19.60 -10.35
C ILE A 207 -4.31 -19.12 -9.11
N GLY A 208 -4.08 -20.06 -8.20
CA GLY A 208 -3.56 -19.87 -6.85
C GLY A 208 -2.29 -19.02 -6.73
N TRP A 209 -2.05 -18.62 -5.49
CA TRP A 209 -0.88 -17.88 -5.03
C TRP A 209 0.41 -18.66 -5.35
N PRO A 210 1.42 -18.10 -6.05
CA PRO A 210 2.78 -18.48 -5.79
C PRO A 210 3.13 -17.89 -4.42
N ASP A 211 3.16 -18.78 -3.44
CA ASP A 211 3.39 -18.53 -2.02
C ASP A 211 4.70 -17.77 -1.70
N SER A 212 5.62 -17.58 -2.65
CA SER A 212 7.01 -17.21 -2.35
C SER A 212 7.23 -15.78 -1.81
N LEU A 213 6.51 -14.77 -2.31
CA LEU A 213 6.70 -13.37 -1.86
C LEU A 213 6.06 -13.11 -0.49
N CYS A 214 4.91 -13.70 -0.20
CA CYS A 214 4.19 -13.52 1.05
C CYS A 214 4.62 -14.51 2.15
N LEU A 215 5.08 -15.74 1.84
CA LEU A 215 5.61 -16.65 2.87
C LEU A 215 6.96 -16.18 3.44
N GLN A 216 7.78 -15.47 2.66
CA GLN A 216 9.09 -15.01 3.13
C GLN A 216 9.02 -14.06 4.34
N GLN A 217 7.88 -13.38 4.57
CA GLN A 217 7.67 -12.52 5.75
C GLN A 217 7.24 -13.30 7.02
N SER A 218 6.77 -14.55 6.88
CA SER A 218 6.38 -15.38 8.03
C SER A 218 7.55 -16.15 8.65
N LEU A 219 8.71 -16.17 8.00
CA LEU A 219 9.86 -16.96 8.41
C LEU A 219 11.12 -16.08 8.44
N ARG A 220 11.32 -15.36 9.56
CA ARG A 220 12.64 -15.01 10.12
C ARG A 220 12.42 -14.48 11.55
N HIS A 221 13.27 -14.94 12.46
CA HIS A 221 13.15 -14.89 13.93
C HIS A 221 13.02 -13.50 14.53
#